data_AF-A0A8H7CKT2-F1
#
_entry.id   AF-A0A8H7CKT2-F1
#
_cell.length_a   1.000
_cell.length_b   1.000
_cell.length_c   1.000
_cell.angle_alpha   90.00
_cell.angle_beta   90.00
_cell.angle_gamma   90.00
#
_symmetry.space_group_name_H-M   'P 1'
#
loop_
_entity.id
_entity.type
_entity.pdbx_description
1 polymer ?
#
loop_
_entity_poly.entity_id
_entity_poly.type
_entity_poly.pdbx_seq_one_letter_code
_entity_poly.pdbx_strand_id
1 'polypeptide(L)'
;MSGSTESENLMLVMQAFIDAHTTRNMDRLSELMTDDFVWRLLPESLGVPAKNKRQFLLQIAELSRIFTSIKLQTPIEVIQASDAIVVHIMGEGTLANGKPYLGEYVKIFRFKGGRVRSITDFTDSELMRSVFEAADGEGYKLLNQTYGE
;
A
#
# COMPACT_ATOMS: atom_id res chain seq x y z
N MET A 1 -10.73 -16.77 26.52
CA MET A 1 -10.44 -15.32 26.58
C MET A 1 -9.11 -14.98 25.90
N SER A 2 -8.74 -15.59 24.75
CA SER A 2 -7.43 -15.34 24.10
C SER A 2 -7.49 -14.35 22.92
N GLY A 3 -8.66 -13.80 22.60
CA GLY A 3 -8.86 -12.99 21.39
C GLY A 3 -8.33 -11.56 21.47
N SER A 4 -8.20 -10.96 22.66
CA SER A 4 -7.80 -9.55 22.78
C SER A 4 -6.33 -9.31 22.45
N THR A 5 -5.42 -10.18 22.91
CA THR A 5 -3.97 -10.03 22.68
C THR A 5 -3.57 -10.26 21.23
N GLU A 6 -4.21 -11.23 20.56
CA GLU A 6 -3.96 -11.47 19.13
C GLU A 6 -4.52 -10.33 18.26
N SER A 7 -5.71 -9.83 18.60
CA SER A 7 -6.33 -8.65 17.98
C SER A 7 -5.47 -7.39 18.12
N GLU A 8 -5.03 -7.06 19.34
CA GLU A 8 -4.15 -5.90 19.59
C GLU A 8 -2.82 -6.03 18.83
N ASN A 9 -2.29 -7.24 18.69
CA ASN A 9 -1.06 -7.49 17.95
C ASN A 9 -1.21 -7.19 16.45
N LEU A 10 -2.34 -7.54 15.81
CA LEU A 10 -2.54 -7.23 14.38
C LEU A 10 -2.63 -5.73 14.10
N MET A 11 -3.23 -4.95 15.01
CA MET A 11 -3.29 -3.49 14.90
C MET A 11 -1.90 -2.87 14.96
N LEU A 12 -1.03 -3.35 15.87
CA LEU A 12 0.36 -2.89 15.97
C LEU A 12 1.16 -3.23 14.71
N VAL A 13 0.96 -4.43 14.14
CA VAL A 13 1.61 -4.86 12.89
C VAL A 13 1.16 -3.98 11.71
N MET A 14 -0.14 -3.69 11.62
CA MET A 14 -0.69 -2.78 10.61
C MET A 14 -0.09 -1.36 10.72
N GLN A 15 -0.05 -0.81 11.94
CA GLN A 15 0.51 0.52 12.16
C GLN A 15 2.00 0.56 11.80
N ALA A 16 2.77 -0.43 12.25
CA ALA A 16 4.18 -0.56 11.91
C ALA A 16 4.41 -0.68 10.40
N PHE A 17 3.49 -1.33 9.67
CA PHE A 17 3.55 -1.41 8.20
C PHE A 17 3.31 -0.03 7.56
N ILE A 18 2.28 0.71 7.99
CA ILE A 18 1.97 2.05 7.48
C ILE A 18 3.14 3.02 7.76
N ASP A 19 3.73 2.94 8.95
CA ASP A 19 4.88 3.76 9.33
C ASP A 19 6.12 3.42 8.51
N ALA A 20 6.42 2.13 8.32
CA ALA A 20 7.54 1.68 7.50
C ALA A 20 7.35 2.05 6.02
N HIS A 21 6.12 2.00 5.50
CA HIS A 21 5.78 2.47 4.16
C HIS A 21 6.03 3.97 4.02
N THR A 22 5.55 4.76 4.97
CA THR A 22 5.68 6.24 4.96
C THR A 22 7.15 6.68 5.09
N THR A 23 7.93 5.98 5.92
CA THR A 23 9.36 6.26 6.14
C THR A 23 10.28 5.58 5.13
N ARG A 24 9.74 4.82 4.18
CA ARG A 24 10.48 4.01 3.20
C ARG A 24 11.50 3.05 3.84
N ASN A 25 11.18 2.48 4.99
CA ASN A 25 12.00 1.47 5.64
C ASN A 25 11.76 0.09 5.01
N MET A 26 12.55 -0.26 3.99
CA MET A 26 12.36 -1.46 3.18
C MET A 26 12.59 -2.76 3.96
N ASP A 27 13.59 -2.77 4.85
CA ASP A 27 13.90 -3.92 5.69
C ASP A 27 12.72 -4.21 6.61
N ARG A 28 12.18 -3.16 7.25
CA ARG A 28 11.03 -3.30 8.14
C ARG A 28 9.78 -3.76 7.40
N LEU A 29 9.51 -3.23 6.20
CA LEU A 29 8.42 -3.72 5.36
C LEU A 29 8.59 -5.21 5.05
N SER A 30 9.80 -5.63 4.66
CA SER A 30 10.10 -7.02 4.34
C SER A 30 9.85 -7.96 5.53
N GLU A 31 10.27 -7.57 6.74
CA GLU A 31 10.04 -8.36 7.97
C GLU A 31 8.54 -8.54 8.29
N LEU A 32 7.75 -7.49 8.09
CA LEU A 32 6.33 -7.47 8.41
C LEU A 32 5.47 -8.27 7.42
N MET A 33 6.00 -8.63 6.25
CA MET A 33 5.30 -9.38 5.21
C MET A 33 5.63 -10.87 5.22
N THR A 34 4.64 -11.72 5.00
CA THR A 34 4.87 -13.15 4.73
C THR A 34 5.60 -13.35 3.41
N ASP A 35 6.29 -14.48 3.25
CA ASP A 35 7.07 -14.75 2.04
C ASP A 35 6.19 -14.95 0.81
N ASP A 36 4.97 -15.41 1.03
CA ASP A 36 3.95 -15.59 -0.01
C ASP A 36 3.11 -14.33 -0.27
N PHE A 37 3.46 -13.16 0.31
CA PHE A 37 2.69 -11.91 0.26
C PHE A 37 2.20 -11.50 -1.14
N VAL A 38 0.98 -10.96 -1.21
CA VAL A 38 0.39 -10.41 -2.44
C VAL A 38 -0.27 -9.05 -2.21
N TRP A 39 0.08 -8.07 -3.04
CA TRP A 39 -0.59 -6.77 -3.12
C TRP A 39 -1.48 -6.67 -4.36
N ARG A 40 -2.66 -6.03 -4.23
CA ARG A 40 -3.59 -5.74 -5.32
C ARG A 40 -4.05 -4.29 -5.26
N LEU A 41 -4.08 -3.64 -6.42
CA LEU A 41 -4.73 -2.34 -6.59
C LEU A 41 -6.06 -2.54 -7.29
N LEU A 42 -7.12 -1.96 -6.73
CA LEU A 42 -8.47 -1.99 -7.24
C LEU A 42 -8.98 -0.55 -7.45
N PRO A 43 -9.92 -0.34 -8.39
CA PRO A 43 -10.62 -1.36 -9.17
C PRO A 43 -9.77 -2.01 -10.29
N GLU A 44 -10.18 -3.21 -10.74
CA GLU A 44 -9.52 -3.95 -11.83
C GLU A 44 -9.42 -3.14 -13.13
N SER A 45 -10.32 -2.17 -13.33
CA SER A 45 -10.32 -1.26 -14.48
C SER A 45 -9.04 -0.40 -14.57
N LEU A 46 -8.25 -0.30 -13.50
CA LEU A 46 -6.93 0.32 -13.53
C LEU A 46 -5.88 -0.52 -14.28
N GLY A 47 -6.15 -1.81 -14.51
CA GLY A 47 -5.29 -2.71 -15.27
C GLY A 47 -3.97 -3.05 -14.58
N VAL A 48 -3.81 -2.72 -13.30
CA VAL A 48 -2.57 -2.96 -12.53
C VAL A 48 -2.52 -4.42 -12.07
N PRO A 49 -1.52 -5.22 -12.50
CA PRO A 49 -1.40 -6.60 -12.08
C PRO A 49 -1.03 -6.69 -10.59
N ALA A 50 -1.51 -7.76 -9.96
CA ALA A 50 -1.13 -8.10 -8.59
C ALA A 50 0.39 -8.26 -8.47
N LYS A 51 0.94 -7.90 -7.31
CA LYS A 51 2.39 -7.94 -7.04
C LYS A 51 2.72 -8.89 -5.92
N ASN A 52 3.76 -9.68 -6.10
CA ASN A 52 4.38 -10.42 -5.01
C ASN A 52 5.22 -9.48 -4.10
N LYS A 53 5.74 -10.02 -2.99
CA LYS A 53 6.57 -9.29 -2.02
C LYS A 53 7.71 -8.48 -2.66
N ARG A 54 8.50 -9.13 -3.53
CA ARG A 54 9.65 -8.51 -4.20
C ARG A 54 9.22 -7.36 -5.11
N GLN A 55 8.21 -7.60 -5.95
CA GLN A 55 7.66 -6.59 -6.86
C GLN A 55 7.09 -5.39 -6.12
N PHE A 56 6.39 -5.62 -5.00
CA PHE A 56 5.86 -4.56 -4.15
C PHE A 56 6.98 -3.72 -3.53
N LEU A 57 8.01 -4.34 -2.94
CA LEU A 57 9.15 -3.62 -2.36
C LEU A 57 9.90 -2.76 -3.39
N LEU A 58 10.13 -3.29 -4.59
CA LEU A 58 10.75 -2.54 -5.69
C LEU A 58 9.91 -1.33 -6.10
N GLN A 59 8.59 -1.49 -6.19
CA GLN A 59 7.69 -0.37 -6.46
C GLN A 59 7.79 0.72 -5.38
N ILE A 60 7.83 0.36 -4.08
CA ILE A 60 7.96 1.34 -3.00
C ILE A 60 9.31 2.08 -3.07
N ALA A 61 10.40 1.38 -3.38
CA ALA A 61 11.72 1.99 -3.55
C ALA A 61 11.73 3.05 -4.66
N GLU A 62 11.00 2.80 -5.75
CA GLU A 62 10.93 3.68 -6.91
C GLU A 62 9.87 4.79 -6.80
N LEU A 63 9.12 4.90 -5.69
CA LEU A 63 8.07 5.92 -5.52
C LEU A 63 8.58 7.36 -5.68
N SER A 64 9.88 7.62 -5.47
CA SER A 64 10.50 8.94 -5.69
C SER A 64 10.46 9.39 -7.15
N ARG A 65 10.28 8.46 -8.10
CA ARG A 65 10.11 8.80 -9.52
C ARG A 65 8.76 9.41 -9.83
N ILE A 66 7.74 9.11 -9.00
CA ILE A 66 6.37 9.59 -9.18
C ILE A 66 6.07 10.75 -8.23
N PHE A 67 6.62 10.69 -7.00
CA PHE A 67 6.32 11.62 -5.92
C PHE A 67 7.59 12.29 -5.41
N THR A 68 7.58 13.62 -5.32
CA THR A 68 8.59 14.37 -4.55
C THR A 68 8.33 14.24 -3.04
N SER A 69 7.07 14.08 -2.66
CA SER A 69 6.64 13.76 -1.31
C SER A 69 5.37 12.91 -1.36
N ILE A 70 5.26 11.94 -0.45
CA ILE A 70 4.02 11.22 -0.20
C ILE A 70 4.04 10.68 1.23
N LYS A 71 2.93 10.83 1.94
CA LYS A 71 2.70 10.24 3.26
C LYS A 71 1.28 9.70 3.34
N LEU A 72 1.10 8.63 4.11
CA LEU A 72 -0.24 8.24 4.55
C LEU A 72 -0.60 9.08 5.80
N GLN A 73 -1.82 9.58 5.84
CA GLN A 73 -2.35 10.32 6.98
C GLN A 73 -2.82 9.36 8.08
N THR A 74 -3.25 9.90 9.22
CA THR A 74 -3.92 9.10 10.25
C THR A 74 -5.16 8.41 9.65
N PRO A 75 -5.39 7.11 9.93
CA PRO A 75 -6.62 6.44 9.52
C PRO A 75 -7.88 7.21 9.94
N ILE A 76 -8.83 7.33 9.01
CA ILE A 76 -10.15 7.90 9.25
C ILE A 76 -11.02 6.89 10.00
N GLU A 77 -10.99 5.65 9.54
CA GLU A 77 -11.76 4.55 10.12
C GLU A 77 -10.94 3.26 10.07
N VAL A 78 -11.07 2.45 11.12
CA VAL A 78 -10.46 1.12 11.20
C VAL A 78 -11.50 0.10 11.64
N ILE A 79 -11.68 -0.95 10.84
CA ILE A 79 -12.56 -2.07 11.14
C ILE A 79 -11.71 -3.32 11.28
N GLN A 80 -11.76 -3.96 12.45
CA GLN A 80 -10.99 -5.15 12.75
C GLN A 80 -11.86 -6.41 12.74
N ALA A 81 -11.41 -7.42 12.00
CA ALA A 81 -11.88 -8.79 12.06
C ALA A 81 -10.80 -9.69 12.71
N SER A 82 -11.06 -10.99 12.81
CA SER A 82 -10.13 -11.95 13.42
C SER A 82 -8.76 -12.03 12.73
N ASP A 83 -8.74 -11.94 11.41
CA ASP A 83 -7.56 -12.17 10.57
C ASP A 83 -7.35 -11.04 9.54
N ALA A 84 -8.13 -9.96 9.65
CA ALA A 84 -8.10 -8.86 8.71
C ALA A 84 -8.36 -7.52 9.40
N ILE A 85 -7.78 -6.46 8.83
CA ILE A 85 -8.04 -5.08 9.23
C ILE A 85 -8.37 -4.29 7.96
N VAL A 86 -9.49 -3.59 7.96
CA VAL A 86 -9.88 -2.65 6.91
C VAL A 86 -9.61 -1.24 7.42
N VAL A 87 -8.95 -0.43 6.61
CA VAL A 87 -8.53 0.92 6.96
C VAL A 87 -9.02 1.89 5.89
N HIS A 88 -9.83 2.87 6.25
CA HIS A 88 -10.08 4.04 5.43
C HIS A 88 -9.03 5.09 5.76
N ILE A 89 -8.26 5.51 4.76
CA ILE A 89 -7.09 6.37 4.95
C ILE A 89 -6.86 7.28 3.74
N MET A 90 -6.30 8.46 4.01
CA MET A 90 -5.88 9.38 2.96
C MET A 90 -4.37 9.34 2.76
N GLY A 91 -3.92 9.56 1.53
CA GLY A 91 -2.54 9.85 1.17
C GLY A 91 -2.40 11.29 0.72
N GLU A 92 -1.37 11.98 1.17
CA GLU A 92 -1.09 13.36 0.81
C GLU A 92 0.33 13.48 0.27
N GLY A 93 0.52 14.22 -0.82
CA GLY A 93 1.83 14.38 -1.40
C GLY A 93 1.88 15.37 -2.56
N THR A 94 3.01 15.34 -3.25
CA THR A 94 3.26 16.14 -4.45
C THR A 94 3.89 15.25 -5.51
N LEU A 95 3.34 15.29 -6.72
CA LEU A 95 3.85 14.56 -7.87
C LEU A 95 5.16 15.17 -8.38
N ALA A 96 5.95 14.40 -9.13
CA ALA A 96 7.21 14.83 -9.73
C ALA A 96 7.06 16.09 -10.63
N ASN A 97 5.89 16.27 -11.24
CA ASN A 97 5.54 17.44 -12.04
C ASN A 97 4.99 18.64 -11.23
N GLY A 98 5.03 18.55 -9.89
CA GLY A 98 4.61 19.61 -8.98
C GLY A 98 3.10 19.65 -8.66
N LYS A 99 2.26 18.82 -9.31
CA LYS A 99 0.83 18.77 -8.98
C LYS A 99 0.59 18.18 -7.58
N PRO A 100 -0.34 18.74 -6.79
CA PRO A 100 -0.70 18.16 -5.50
C PRO A 100 -1.36 16.79 -5.70
N TYR A 101 -1.10 15.88 -4.77
CA TYR A 101 -1.72 14.57 -4.69
C TYR A 101 -2.50 14.43 -3.40
N LEU A 102 -3.77 14.03 -3.52
CA LEU A 102 -4.62 13.70 -2.40
C LEU A 102 -5.37 12.40 -2.72
N GLY A 103 -4.79 11.27 -2.31
CA GLY A 103 -5.36 9.94 -2.48
C GLY A 103 -6.33 9.59 -1.36
N GLU A 104 -7.40 8.91 -1.71
CA GLU A 104 -8.32 8.27 -0.76
C GLU A 104 -8.29 6.75 -1.00
N TYR A 105 -8.21 5.99 0.09
CA TYR A 105 -8.11 4.54 0.00
C TYR A 105 -8.94 3.83 1.05
N VAL A 106 -9.50 2.69 0.65
CA VAL A 106 -9.84 1.60 1.56
C VAL A 106 -8.79 0.51 1.40
N LYS A 107 -7.97 0.31 2.43
CA LYS A 107 -6.93 -0.71 2.48
C LYS A 107 -7.40 -1.91 3.29
N ILE A 108 -7.37 -3.10 2.70
CA ILE A 108 -7.73 -4.34 3.37
C ILE A 108 -6.46 -5.15 3.61
N PHE A 109 -6.01 -5.19 4.86
CA PHE A 109 -4.91 -6.03 5.31
C PHE A 109 -5.45 -7.40 5.72
N ARG A 110 -4.81 -8.47 5.27
CA ARG A 110 -5.02 -9.82 5.81
C ARG A 110 -3.72 -10.34 6.40
N PHE A 111 -3.82 -11.08 7.49
CA PHE A 111 -2.67 -11.51 8.28
C PHE A 111 -2.55 -13.04 8.32
N LYS A 112 -1.33 -13.53 8.48
CA LYS A 112 -1.02 -14.95 8.72
C LYS A 112 0.20 -15.05 9.63
N GLY A 113 0.03 -15.64 10.81
CA GLY A 113 1.10 -15.78 11.80
C GLY A 113 1.69 -14.43 12.23
N GLY A 114 0.83 -13.43 12.48
CA GLY A 114 1.25 -12.09 12.91
C GLY A 114 1.97 -11.25 11.85
N ARG A 115 2.02 -11.70 10.59
CA ARG A 115 2.60 -10.96 9.46
C ARG A 115 1.53 -10.66 8.41
N VAL A 116 1.74 -9.61 7.62
CA VAL A 116 0.86 -9.22 6.53
C VAL A 116 0.99 -10.23 5.38
N ARG A 117 -0.11 -10.92 5.08
CA ARG A 117 -0.21 -11.90 3.99
C ARG A 117 -0.69 -11.29 2.69
N SER A 118 -1.55 -10.28 2.76
CA SER A 118 -1.98 -9.56 1.56
C SER A 118 -2.50 -8.18 1.91
N ILE A 119 -2.39 -7.28 0.93
CA ILE A 119 -3.03 -5.98 0.95
C ILE A 119 -3.88 -5.84 -0.32
N THR A 120 -5.09 -5.33 -0.17
CA THR A 120 -5.92 -4.89 -1.28
C THR A 120 -6.28 -3.43 -1.07
N ASP A 121 -5.86 -2.59 -2.01
CA ASP A 121 -6.11 -1.15 -1.97
C ASP A 121 -7.24 -0.84 -2.96
N PHE A 122 -8.39 -0.38 -2.47
CA PHE A 122 -9.37 0.32 -3.30
C PHE A 122 -9.07 1.80 -3.27
N THR A 123 -9.07 2.44 -4.43
CA THR A 123 -8.75 3.87 -4.56
C THR A 123 -9.63 4.54 -5.59
N ASP A 124 -9.60 5.88 -5.61
CA ASP A 124 -10.18 6.68 -6.67
C ASP A 124 -9.44 6.39 -7.99
N SER A 125 -10.14 5.71 -8.90
CA SER A 125 -9.57 5.32 -10.18
C SER A 125 -9.31 6.49 -11.13
N GLU A 126 -10.09 7.58 -11.04
CA GLU A 126 -9.88 8.76 -11.88
C GLU A 126 -8.62 9.49 -11.43
N LEU A 127 -8.45 9.66 -10.11
CA LEU A 127 -7.23 10.20 -9.55
C LEU A 127 -6.01 9.37 -9.96
N MET A 128 -6.06 8.04 -9.84
CA MET A 128 -4.93 7.19 -10.21
C MET A 128 -4.56 7.29 -11.69
N ARG A 129 -5.54 7.41 -12.60
CA ARG A 129 -5.27 7.68 -14.02
C ARG A 129 -4.54 8.99 -14.22
N SER A 130 -4.93 10.05 -13.50
CA SER A 130 -4.23 11.33 -13.56
C SER A 130 -2.77 11.22 -13.09
N VAL A 131 -2.48 10.37 -12.09
CA VAL A 131 -1.11 10.09 -11.63
C VAL A 131 -0.31 9.34 -12.70
N PHE A 132 -0.94 8.37 -13.39
CA PHE A 132 -0.32 7.61 -14.47
C PHE A 132 0.09 8.50 -15.65
N GLU A 133 -0.76 9.46 -15.99
CA GLU A 133 -0.52 10.45 -17.04
C GLU A 133 0.50 11.50 -16.61
N ALA A 134 0.39 12.01 -15.39
CA ALA A 134 1.23 13.08 -14.83
C ALA A 134 2.72 12.73 -14.73
N ALA A 135 3.05 11.45 -14.65
CA ALA A 135 4.42 10.95 -14.57
C ALA A 135 5.00 10.62 -15.95
N ASP A 136 4.56 11.26 -17.04
CA ASP A 136 4.99 10.96 -18.43
C ASP A 136 4.85 9.47 -18.80
N GLY A 137 3.85 8.79 -18.21
CA GLY A 137 3.67 7.34 -18.31
C GLY A 137 4.59 6.49 -17.43
N GLU A 138 5.57 7.07 -16.73
CA GLU A 138 6.43 6.36 -15.76
C GLU A 138 5.64 5.80 -14.58
N GLY A 139 4.57 6.49 -14.15
CA GLY A 139 3.67 5.99 -13.11
C GLY A 139 2.96 4.72 -13.54
N TYR A 140 2.44 4.71 -14.77
CA TYR A 140 1.83 3.51 -15.36
C TYR A 140 2.86 2.39 -15.55
N LYS A 141 4.06 2.71 -16.04
CA LYS A 141 5.13 1.73 -16.23
C LYS A 141 5.58 1.13 -14.90
N LEU A 142 5.75 1.93 -13.85
CA LEU A 142 6.16 1.41 -12.53
C LEU A 142 5.10 0.45 -11.98
N LEU A 143 3.82 0.81 -12.10
CA LEU A 143 2.73 -0.01 -11.58
C LEU A 143 2.42 -1.23 -12.46
N ASN A 144 2.76 -1.20 -13.75
CA ASN A 144 2.59 -2.35 -14.65
C ASN A 144 3.89 -3.10 -14.93
N GLN A 145 5.01 -2.69 -14.32
CA GLN A 145 6.26 -3.43 -14.39
C GLN A 145 6.08 -4.79 -13.72
N THR A 146 6.08 -5.82 -14.55
CA THR A 146 6.34 -7.18 -14.11
C THR A 146 7.84 -7.32 -13.96
N TYR A 147 8.37 -7.09 -12.76
CA TYR A 147 9.71 -7.59 -12.44
C TYR A 147 9.65 -9.11 -12.58
N GLY A 148 10.49 -9.68 -13.45
CA GLY A 148 10.59 -11.13 -13.64
C GLY A 148 10.72 -11.85 -12.30
N GLU A 149 10.20 -13.07 -12.24
CA GLU A 149 10.07 -13.88 -11.01
C GLU A 149 11.31 -13.83 -10.11
#